data_AF-A0A1B2H968-F1
#
_entry.id   AF-A0A1B2H968-F1
#
_cell.length_a   1.000
_cell.length_b   1.000
_cell.length_c   1.000
_cell.angle_alpha   90.00
_cell.angle_beta   90.00
_cell.angle_gamma   90.00
#
_symmetry.space_group_name_H-M   'P 1'
#
loop_
_entity.id
_entity.type
_entity.pdbx_description
1 polymer ?
#
loop_
_entity_poly.entity_id
_entity_poly.type
_entity_poly.pdbx_seq_one_letter_code
_entity_poly.pdbx_strand_id
1 'polypeptide(L)'
;MKILVMRPERLGKDLVNNLNKIGIKSWHFSFFDFDISTSSMNLSNKCNELYQSNIIVLFSKRSIYYTNLYLKHNNLKWPDNVKYFTIGQSTALFLYKYVKKKYFSLKKKKIVRIY
;
A
#
# COMPACT_ATOMS: atom_id res chain seq x y z
N MET A 1 0.05 28.23 -13.87
CA MET A 1 1.00 27.12 -13.61
C MET A 1 0.58 25.91 -14.44
N LYS A 2 1.53 25.17 -15.02
CA LYS A 2 1.29 23.94 -15.81
C LYS A 2 1.99 22.78 -15.08
N ILE A 3 1.30 21.66 -14.84
CA ILE A 3 1.82 20.54 -14.03
C ILE A 3 1.90 19.25 -14.87
N LEU A 4 3.06 18.59 -14.87
CA LEU A 4 3.21 17.22 -15.33
C LEU A 4 3.24 16.28 -14.13
N VAL A 5 2.27 15.36 -14.06
CA VAL A 5 2.14 14.39 -12.96
C VAL A 5 2.83 13.10 -13.35
N MET A 6 3.90 12.76 -12.62
CA MET A 6 4.80 11.64 -12.90
C MET A 6 4.50 10.36 -12.08
N ARG A 7 3.27 10.24 -11.56
CA ARG A 7 2.88 9.15 -10.66
C ARG A 7 2.39 7.90 -11.43
N PRO A 8 2.47 6.70 -10.82
CA PRO A 8 1.93 5.46 -11.39
C PRO A 8 0.47 5.58 -11.85
N GLU A 9 0.16 4.88 -12.94
CA GLU A 9 -0.99 5.08 -13.85
C GLU A 9 -2.27 5.58 -13.15
N ARG A 10 -2.80 4.77 -12.22
CA ARG A 10 -4.09 5.05 -11.58
C ARG A 10 -4.08 6.31 -10.71
N LEU A 11 -3.06 6.45 -9.85
CA LEU A 11 -2.98 7.59 -8.92
C LEU A 11 -2.59 8.88 -9.64
N GLY A 12 -1.85 8.78 -10.74
CA GLY A 12 -1.48 9.91 -11.57
C GLY A 12 -2.69 10.50 -12.29
N LYS A 13 -3.48 9.65 -12.95
CA LYS A 13 -4.73 10.06 -13.63
C LYS A 13 -5.75 10.67 -12.66
N ASP A 14 -5.96 10.04 -11.50
CA ASP A 14 -6.87 10.58 -10.47
C ASP A 14 -6.45 11.99 -10.01
N LEU A 15 -5.15 12.22 -9.83
CA LEU A 15 -4.63 13.53 -9.45
C LEU A 15 -4.81 14.58 -10.56
N VAL A 16 -4.49 14.24 -11.81
CA VAL A 16 -4.68 15.13 -12.96
C VAL A 16 -6.14 15.52 -13.12
N ASN A 17 -7.06 14.56 -12.97
CA ASN A 17 -8.49 14.82 -13.00
C ASN A 17 -8.90 15.82 -11.92
N ASN A 18 -8.40 15.67 -10.69
CA ASN A 18 -8.71 16.59 -9.59
C ASN A 18 -8.11 17.97 -9.80
N LEU A 19 -6.89 18.07 -10.31
CA LEU A 19 -6.23 19.35 -10.61
C LEU A 19 -6.94 20.11 -11.73
N ASN A 20 -7.29 19.42 -12.82
CA ASN A 20 -8.02 20.03 -13.93
C ASN A 20 -9.41 20.52 -13.50
N LYS A 21 -10.10 19.79 -12.60
CA LYS A 21 -11.40 20.21 -12.03
C LYS A 21 -11.34 21.52 -11.26
N ILE A 22 -10.20 21.83 -10.63
CA ILE A 22 -10.00 23.11 -9.91
C ILE A 22 -9.30 24.17 -10.77
N GLY A 23 -9.27 23.99 -12.09
CA GLY A 23 -8.71 24.96 -13.04
C GLY A 23 -7.18 24.92 -13.20
N ILE A 24 -6.49 23.95 -12.60
CA ILE A 24 -5.03 23.80 -12.72
C ILE A 24 -4.72 22.88 -13.90
N LYS A 25 -4.21 23.46 -15.00
CA LYS A 25 -3.87 22.72 -16.22
C LYS A 25 -2.78 21.67 -15.94
N SER A 26 -3.14 20.40 -16.09
CA SER A 26 -2.26 19.28 -15.76
C SER A 26 -2.37 18.11 -16.73
N TRP A 27 -1.28 17.35 -16.84
CA TRP A 27 -1.14 16.16 -17.68
C TRP A 27 -0.52 15.02 -16.89
N HIS A 28 -0.75 13.79 -17.33
CA HIS A 28 -0.21 12.58 -16.72
C HIS A 28 0.81 11.93 -17.65
N PHE A 29 1.95 11.50 -17.09
CA PHE A 29 2.94 10.66 -17.74
C PHE A 29 3.61 9.78 -16.67
N SER A 30 3.41 8.47 -16.69
CA SER A 30 4.02 7.58 -15.69
C SER A 30 5.47 7.24 -16.06
N PHE A 31 6.39 7.31 -15.10
CA PHE A 31 7.78 6.86 -15.31
C PHE A 31 7.97 5.36 -15.06
N PHE A 32 7.09 4.76 -14.26
CA PHE A 32 7.18 3.37 -13.87
C PHE A 32 5.81 2.87 -13.42
N ASP A 33 5.63 1.57 -13.50
CA ASP A 33 4.50 0.88 -12.89
C ASP A 33 4.97 -0.12 -11.83
N PHE A 34 4.00 -0.74 -11.17
CA PHE A 34 4.26 -1.79 -10.21
C PHE A 34 3.88 -3.13 -10.82
N ASP A 35 4.71 -4.13 -10.55
CA ASP A 35 4.48 -5.52 -10.91
C ASP A 35 4.84 -6.46 -9.76
N ILE A 36 4.46 -7.73 -9.93
CA ILE A 36 4.86 -8.79 -9.00
C ILE A 36 6.39 -8.92 -9.01
N SER A 37 6.96 -9.07 -7.82
CA SER A 37 8.41 -9.26 -7.68
C SER A 37 8.86 -10.56 -8.35
N THR A 38 9.88 -10.46 -9.22
CA THR A 38 10.60 -11.59 -9.81
C THR A 38 11.83 -12.01 -9.00
N SER A 39 12.14 -11.31 -7.91
CA SER A 39 13.25 -11.66 -7.00
C SER A 39 13.08 -13.07 -6.43
N SER A 40 14.20 -13.76 -6.17
CA SER A 40 14.22 -15.05 -5.47
C SER A 40 13.69 -14.96 -4.02
N MET A 41 13.80 -13.78 -3.39
CA MET A 41 13.22 -13.48 -2.08
C MET A 41 11.76 -13.00 -2.19
N ASN A 42 10.92 -13.74 -2.91
CA ASN A 42 9.50 -13.44 -3.07
C ASN A 42 8.60 -14.28 -2.14
N LEU A 43 7.33 -13.91 -2.09
CA LEU A 43 6.33 -14.57 -1.24
C LEU A 43 6.10 -16.03 -1.64
N SER A 44 6.19 -16.38 -2.92
CA SER A 44 6.02 -17.75 -3.39
C SER A 44 7.03 -18.70 -2.75
N ASN A 45 8.28 -18.25 -2.62
CA ASN A 45 9.36 -19.04 -2.02
C ASN A 45 9.35 -19.01 -0.49
N LYS A 46 8.74 -17.98 0.12
CA LYS A 46 8.72 -17.75 1.57
C LYS A 46 7.32 -17.91 2.18
N CYS A 47 6.44 -18.65 1.52
CA CYS A 47 5.06 -18.81 1.97
C CYS A 47 5.00 -19.47 3.36
N ASN A 48 5.82 -20.49 3.62
CA ASN A 48 5.88 -21.11 4.95
C ASN A 48 6.35 -20.13 6.04
N GLU A 49 7.36 -19.31 5.75
CA GLU A 49 7.85 -18.28 6.67
C GLU A 49 6.75 -17.26 7.00
N LEU A 50 5.89 -16.91 6.04
CA LEU A 50 4.74 -16.01 6.25
C LEU A 50 3.82 -16.52 7.39
N TYR A 51 3.51 -17.82 7.39
CA TYR A 51 2.61 -18.42 8.38
C TYR A 51 3.27 -18.74 9.72
N GLN A 52 4.59 -18.91 9.73
CA GLN A 52 5.37 -19.10 10.97
C GLN A 52 5.73 -17.78 11.67
N SER A 53 5.57 -16.65 10.97
CA SER A 53 5.90 -15.32 11.49
C SER A 53 4.98 -14.90 12.64
N ASN A 54 5.56 -14.38 13.73
CA ASN A 54 4.79 -13.75 14.80
C ASN A 54 4.45 -12.28 14.50
N ILE A 55 5.20 -11.64 13.59
CA ILE A 55 5.06 -10.24 13.20
C ILE A 55 5.17 -10.12 11.68
N ILE A 56 4.25 -9.37 11.07
CA ILE A 56 4.32 -8.97 9.66
C ILE A 56 4.23 -7.45 9.56
N VAL A 57 5.19 -6.83 8.88
CA VAL A 57 5.25 -5.38 8.66
C VAL A 57 4.99 -5.05 7.20
N LEU A 58 4.00 -4.19 6.94
CA LEU A 58 3.53 -3.82 5.60
C LEU A 58 3.86 -2.35 5.32
N PHE A 59 4.77 -2.13 4.38
CA PHE A 59 5.29 -0.79 4.05
C PHE A 59 4.45 -0.04 3.02
N SER A 60 3.57 -0.71 2.28
CA SER A 60 2.76 -0.04 1.27
C SER A 60 1.45 -0.75 0.98
N LYS A 61 0.48 -0.01 0.41
CA LYS A 61 -0.75 -0.60 -0.15
C LYS A 61 -0.45 -1.62 -1.26
N ARG A 62 0.65 -1.44 -2.00
CA ARG A 62 1.04 -2.35 -3.08
C ARG A 62 1.50 -3.69 -2.54
N SER A 63 2.29 -3.69 -1.46
CA SER A 63 2.69 -4.92 -0.77
C SER A 63 1.46 -5.73 -0.34
N ILE A 64 0.44 -5.07 0.24
CA ILE A 64 -0.83 -5.72 0.61
C ILE A 64 -1.55 -6.26 -0.63
N TYR A 65 -1.65 -5.45 -1.68
CA TYR A 65 -2.36 -5.83 -2.91
C TYR A 65 -1.75 -7.09 -3.54
N TYR A 66 -0.44 -7.12 -3.77
CA TYR A 66 0.22 -8.28 -4.38
C TYR A 66 0.26 -9.50 -3.45
N THR A 67 0.44 -9.32 -2.14
CA THR A 67 0.28 -10.43 -1.18
C THR A 67 -1.14 -11.00 -1.24
N ASN A 68 -2.17 -10.16 -1.25
CA ASN A 68 -3.54 -10.63 -1.34
C ASN A 68 -3.84 -11.34 -2.67
N LEU A 69 -3.31 -10.82 -3.79
CA LEU A 69 -3.41 -11.49 -5.08
C LEU A 69 -2.79 -12.89 -5.01
N TYR A 70 -1.54 -13.00 -4.53
CA TYR A 70 -0.86 -14.28 -4.38
C TYR A 70 -1.67 -15.25 -3.50
N LEU A 71 -2.13 -14.81 -2.34
CA LEU A 71 -2.92 -15.65 -1.43
C LEU A 71 -4.20 -16.14 -2.11
N LYS A 72 -4.94 -15.25 -2.77
CA LYS A 72 -6.18 -15.61 -3.49
C LYS A 72 -5.91 -16.60 -4.62
N HIS A 73 -4.87 -16.38 -5.43
CA HIS A 73 -4.52 -17.28 -6.53
C HIS A 73 -4.15 -18.68 -6.05
N ASN A 74 -3.63 -18.82 -4.83
CA ASN A 74 -3.23 -20.10 -4.24
C ASN A 74 -4.26 -20.67 -3.25
N ASN A 75 -5.49 -20.13 -3.20
CA ASN A 75 -6.52 -20.51 -2.22
C ASN A 75 -6.05 -20.45 -0.76
N LEU A 76 -5.14 -19.53 -0.47
CA LEU A 76 -4.57 -19.25 0.84
C LEU A 76 -5.28 -18.07 1.51
N LYS A 77 -5.14 -17.96 2.83
CA LYS A 77 -5.70 -16.87 3.64
C LYS A 77 -4.59 -16.02 4.26
N TRP A 78 -4.94 -14.82 4.69
CA TRP A 78 -4.02 -14.05 5.53
C TRP A 78 -3.79 -14.77 6.87
N PRO A 79 -2.56 -14.81 7.41
CA PRO A 79 -2.30 -15.45 8.70
C PRO A 79 -3.12 -14.87 9.87
N ASP A 80 -3.85 -15.73 10.59
CA ASP A 80 -4.73 -15.31 11.68
C ASP A 80 -4.03 -15.17 13.04
N ASN A 81 -2.87 -15.79 13.25
CA ASN A 81 -2.14 -15.77 14.53
C ASN A 81 -0.88 -14.87 14.51
N VAL A 82 -0.94 -13.76 13.77
CA VAL A 82 0.17 -12.81 13.62
C VAL A 82 -0.20 -11.39 14.04
N LYS A 83 0.79 -10.61 14.49
CA LYS A 83 0.68 -9.16 14.71
C LYS A 83 1.03 -8.40 13.43
N TYR A 84 0.08 -7.65 12.90
CA TYR A 84 0.30 -6.81 11.72
C TYR A 84 0.69 -5.38 12.11
N PHE A 85 1.73 -4.86 11.48
CA PHE A 85 2.12 -3.46 11.54
C PHE A 85 2.09 -2.86 10.14
N THR A 86 1.75 -1.58 10.04
CA THR A 86 1.80 -0.85 8.78
C THR A 86 2.48 0.48 8.99
N ILE A 87 3.22 0.98 7.99
CA ILE A 87 3.97 2.23 8.12
C ILE A 87 3.08 3.48 8.26
N GLY A 88 1.79 3.40 7.90
CA GLY A 88 0.91 4.55 7.97
C GLY A 88 -0.57 4.21 7.92
N GLN A 89 -1.41 5.15 8.37
CA GLN A 89 -2.86 4.96 8.51
C GLN A 89 -3.53 4.54 7.19
N SER A 90 -3.12 5.12 6.06
CA SER A 90 -3.71 4.77 4.77
C SER A 90 -3.42 3.31 4.35
N THR A 91 -2.28 2.77 4.76
CA THR A 91 -1.89 1.36 4.56
C THR A 91 -2.66 0.46 5.52
N ALA A 92 -2.81 0.84 6.80
CA ALA A 92 -3.65 0.13 7.78
C ALA A 92 -5.10 -0.02 7.30
N LEU A 93 -5.71 1.08 6.87
CA LEU A 93 -7.09 1.08 6.35
C LEU A 93 -7.25 0.19 5.11
N PHE A 94 -6.21 0.12 4.27
CA PHE A 94 -6.21 -0.77 3.12
C PHE A 94 -6.10 -2.24 3.54
N LEU A 95 -5.24 -2.56 4.50
CA LEU A 95 -5.10 -3.92 5.06
C LEU A 95 -6.40 -4.41 5.72
N TYR A 96 -7.09 -3.51 6.42
CA TYR A 96 -8.33 -3.82 7.14
C TYR A 96 -9.43 -4.43 6.26
N LYS A 97 -9.40 -4.14 4.96
CA LYS A 97 -10.32 -4.74 3.97
C LYS A 97 -10.15 -6.25 3.83
N TYR A 98 -8.95 -6.77 4.13
CA TYR A 98 -8.58 -8.18 3.98
C TYR A 98 -8.43 -8.87 5.34
N VAL A 99 -7.84 -8.19 6.31
CA VAL A 99 -7.62 -8.69 7.66
C VAL A 99 -8.51 -7.90 8.61
N LYS A 100 -9.64 -8.48 9.02
CA LYS A 100 -10.63 -7.85 9.92
C LYS A 100 -10.17 -7.79 11.38
N LYS A 101 -8.90 -7.42 11.62
CA LYS A 101 -8.31 -7.27 12.95
C LYS A 101 -8.31 -5.80 13.38
N LYS A 102 -8.37 -5.56 14.68
CA LYS A 102 -8.17 -4.23 15.27
C LYS A 102 -6.76 -3.74 14.92
N TYR A 103 -6.65 -2.55 14.33
CA TYR A 103 -5.37 -1.89 14.10
C TYR A 103 -5.15 -0.78 15.15
N PHE A 104 -3.92 -0.67 15.64
CA PHE A 104 -3.52 0.43 16.52
C PHE A 104 -2.95 1.56 15.68
N SER A 105 -3.59 2.73 15.71
CA SER A 105 -3.04 3.94 15.12
C SER A 105 -2.39 4.77 16.21
N LEU A 106 -1.09 5.03 16.10
CA LEU A 106 -0.39 6.02 16.92
C LEU A 106 -0.87 7.41 16.50
N LYS A 107 -2.06 7.85 16.94
CA LYS A 107 -2.44 9.27 16.90
C LYS A 107 -1.59 10.01 17.93
N LYS A 108 -0.36 10.39 17.56
CA LYS A 108 0.33 11.48 18.24
C LYS A 108 -0.08 12.80 17.59
N LYS A 109 -1.02 13.51 18.20
CA LYS A 109 -1.08 14.97 18.09
C LYS A 109 0.28 15.49 18.55
N LYS A 110 1.13 15.96 17.65
CA LYS A 110 2.18 16.93 17.98
C LYS A 110 1.90 18.16 17.13
N ILE A 111 1.32 19.16 17.78
CA ILE A 111 1.39 20.54 17.33
C ILE A 111 2.88 20.86 17.32
N VAL A 112 3.48 20.94 16.14
CA VAL A 112 4.79 21.54 15.99
C VAL A 112 4.55 23.03 16.06
N ARG A 113 4.78 23.61 17.24
CA ARG A 113 4.95 25.06 17.39
C ARG A 113 6.26 25.38 16.70
N ILE A 114 6.19 25.97 15.52
CA ILE A 114 7.33 26.63 14.90
C ILE A 114 7.50 27.93 15.68
N TYR A 115 8.62 28.06 16.40
CA TYR A 115 9.09 29.34 16.92
C TYR A 115 9.73 30.12 15.77
#